data_AF-A0A2N0QHP1-F1
#
_entry.id   AF-A0A2N0QHP1-F1
#
_cell.length_a   1.000
_cell.length_b   1.000
_cell.length_c   1.000
_cell.angle_alpha   90.00
_cell.angle_beta   90.00
_cell.angle_gamma   90.00
#
_symmetry.space_group_name_H-M   'P 1'
#
loop_
_entity.id
_entity.type
_entity.pdbx_description
1 polymer ?
#
loop_
_entity_poly.entity_id
_entity_poly.type
_entity_poly.pdbx_seq_one_letter_code
_entity_poly.pdbx_strand_id
1 'polypeptide(L)'
;MQSETIVDSYHLSFNSYLIKPIKKGEKLYSCVYDKSGEVIVSRKPLYIIRKSCILMGTSYTAAREVSKSFFGKEKHKLPIIIAYDYGIPLVFFPILSPASPNNVWVALH
;
A
#
# COMPACT_ATOMS: atom_id res chain seq x y z
N MET A 1 -11.17 25.29 -10.31
CA MET A 1 -11.03 23.97 -9.67
C MET A 1 -10.66 22.98 -10.76
N GLN A 2 -9.44 22.46 -10.76
CA GLN A 2 -9.10 21.36 -11.68
C GLN A 2 -9.87 20.12 -11.23
N SER A 3 -10.49 19.42 -12.17
CA SER A 3 -11.11 18.12 -11.92
C SER A 3 -10.00 17.14 -11.52
N GLU A 4 -9.97 16.74 -10.25
CA GLU A 4 -9.08 15.66 -9.81
C GLU A 4 -9.45 14.38 -10.58
N THR A 5 -8.52 13.89 -11.40
CA THR A 5 -8.71 12.61 -12.10
C THR A 5 -8.63 11.50 -11.06
N ILE A 6 -9.74 10.77 -10.89
CA ILE A 6 -9.82 9.62 -9.99
C ILE A 6 -9.66 8.36 -10.83
N VAL A 7 -8.67 7.53 -10.48
CA VAL A 7 -8.42 6.24 -11.14
C VAL A 7 -9.02 5.09 -10.34
N ASP A 8 -9.31 3.96 -11.01
CA ASP A 8 -9.90 2.79 -10.35
C ASP A 8 -8.90 1.85 -9.68
N SER A 9 -7.63 1.95 -10.07
CA SER A 9 -6.55 1.14 -9.52
C SER A 9 -5.22 1.86 -9.62
N TYR A 10 -4.26 1.40 -8.83
CA TYR A 10 -2.88 1.87 -8.84
C TYR A 10 -1.97 0.67 -8.53
N HIS A 11 -0.82 0.61 -9.19
CA HIS A 11 0.18 -0.44 -8.99
C HIS A 11 1.40 0.16 -8.32
N LEU A 12 1.78 -0.39 -7.17
CA LEU A 12 2.94 0.11 -6.43
C LEU A 12 4.22 -0.20 -7.20
N SER A 13 5.12 0.76 -7.19
CA SER A 13 6.45 0.67 -7.78
C SER A 13 7.49 1.32 -6.86
N PHE A 14 8.75 1.25 -7.23
CA PHE A 14 9.84 1.97 -6.56
C PHE A 14 9.75 3.50 -6.67
N ASN A 15 8.75 4.04 -7.38
CA ASN A 15 8.46 5.47 -7.37
C ASN A 15 7.35 5.85 -6.40
N SER A 16 6.68 4.86 -5.76
CA SER A 16 5.59 5.09 -4.83
C SER A 16 6.13 5.31 -3.41
N TYR A 17 5.72 6.38 -2.75
CA TYR A 17 6.21 6.79 -1.43
C TYR A 17 5.20 6.56 -0.31
N LEU A 18 3.94 6.90 -0.56
CA LEU A 18 2.90 6.96 0.47
C LEU A 18 1.55 6.53 -0.09
N ILE A 19 0.75 5.82 0.72
CA ILE A 19 -0.68 5.60 0.46
C ILE A 19 -1.45 6.11 1.67
N LYS A 20 -2.11 7.25 1.52
CA LYS A 20 -2.90 7.89 2.57
C LYS A 20 -4.39 7.67 2.32
N PRO A 21 -5.20 7.24 3.31
CA PRO A 21 -6.64 7.22 3.16
C PRO A 21 -7.19 8.65 3.11
N ILE A 22 -8.10 8.91 2.18
CA ILE A 22 -8.84 10.18 2.13
C ILE A 22 -10.33 9.89 2.08
N LYS A 23 -11.12 10.64 2.86
CA LYS A 23 -12.57 10.50 2.90
C LYS A 23 -13.20 11.60 2.03
N LYS A 24 -14.02 11.20 1.06
CA LYS A 24 -14.82 12.13 0.23
C LYS A 24 -16.28 11.72 0.35
N GLY A 25 -17.06 12.50 1.08
CA GLY A 25 -18.41 12.12 1.51
C GLY A 25 -18.39 10.86 2.37
N GLU A 26 -19.17 9.85 1.99
CA GLU A 26 -19.25 8.58 2.72
C GLU A 26 -18.21 7.55 2.26
N LYS A 27 -17.52 7.79 1.13
CA LYS A 27 -16.62 6.82 0.53
C LYS A 27 -15.16 7.09 0.89
N LEU A 28 -14.44 6.01 1.16
CA LEU A 28 -13.01 6.01 1.44
C LEU A 28 -12.20 5.74 0.17
N TYR A 29 -11.34 6.68 -0.18
CA TYR A 29 -10.40 6.65 -1.30
C TYR A 29 -8.97 6.52 -0.77
N SER A 30 -8.01 6.44 -1.68
CA SER A 30 -6.59 6.59 -1.36
C SER A 30 -6.01 7.76 -2.15
N CYS A 31 -5.14 8.54 -1.53
CA CYS A 31 -4.17 9.37 -2.23
C CYS A 31 -2.82 8.63 -2.20
N VAL A 32 -2.29 8.31 -3.37
CA VAL A 32 -0.94 7.77 -3.53
C VAL A 32 -0.01 8.93 -3.88
N TYR A 33 1.07 9.06 -3.14
CA TYR A 33 2.16 9.96 -3.48
C TYR A 33 3.23 9.14 -4.19
N ASP A 34 3.53 9.51 -5.42
CA ASP A 34 4.63 8.94 -6.17
C ASP A 34 5.52 10.04 -6.77
N LYS A 35 6.57 9.64 -7.48
CA LYS A 35 7.53 10.57 -8.11
C LYS A 35 6.90 11.54 -9.11
N SER A 36 5.73 11.21 -9.67
CA SER A 36 4.99 12.04 -10.63
C SER A 36 3.99 12.97 -9.94
N GLY A 37 3.73 12.78 -8.64
CA GLY A 37 2.82 13.61 -7.83
C GLY A 37 1.78 12.80 -7.08
N GLU A 38 0.58 13.38 -6.95
CA GLU A 38 -0.55 12.76 -6.24
C GLU A 38 -1.49 12.04 -7.20
N VAL A 39 -1.87 10.81 -6.87
CA VAL A 39 -2.86 10.02 -7.62
C VAL A 39 -4.01 9.61 -6.70
N ILE A 40 -5.24 10.01 -7.04
CA ILE A 40 -6.43 9.63 -6.28
C ILE A 40 -7.01 8.33 -6.82
N VAL A 41 -7.11 7.33 -5.95
CA VAL A 41 -7.62 5.99 -6.29
C VAL A 41 -8.98 5.76 -5.64
N SER A 42 -9.94 5.23 -6.40
CA SER A 42 -11.32 4.96 -5.98
C SER A 42 -11.47 3.80 -4.96
N ARG A 43 -10.33 3.33 -4.40
CA ARG A 43 -10.19 2.15 -3.55
C ARG A 43 -9.47 2.50 -2.25
N LYS A 44 -9.67 1.67 -1.22
CA LYS A 44 -9.02 1.81 0.10
C LYS A 44 -7.52 1.45 0.04
N PRO A 45 -6.66 1.97 0.93
CA PRO A 45 -5.22 1.71 0.87
C PRO A 45 -4.83 0.22 0.87
N LEU A 46 -5.49 -0.59 1.70
CA LEU A 46 -5.23 -2.04 1.77
C LEU A 46 -5.55 -2.77 0.45
N TYR A 47 -6.49 -2.25 -0.35
CA TYR A 47 -6.77 -2.82 -1.68
C TYR A 47 -5.56 -2.67 -2.60
N ILE A 48 -4.92 -1.50 -2.61
CA ILE A 48 -3.75 -1.19 -3.45
C ILE A 48 -2.58 -2.12 -3.08
N ILE A 49 -2.31 -2.30 -1.78
CA ILE A 49 -1.30 -3.24 -1.28
C ILE A 49 -1.60 -4.67 -1.77
N ARG A 50 -2.82 -5.16 -1.55
CA ARG A 50 -3.23 -6.52 -1.92
C ARG A 50 -3.14 -6.76 -3.43
N LYS A 51 -3.61 -5.81 -4.24
CA LYS A 51 -3.56 -5.93 -5.70
C LYS A 51 -2.14 -5.86 -6.24
N SER A 52 -1.28 -5.03 -5.64
CA SER A 52 0.13 -4.97 -6.02
C SER A 52 0.86 -6.27 -5.69
N CYS A 53 0.59 -6.88 -4.52
CA CYS A 53 1.11 -8.22 -4.20
C CYS A 53 0.71 -9.25 -5.26
N ILE A 54 -0.57 -9.28 -5.64
CA ILE A 54 -1.10 -10.22 -6.65
C ILE A 54 -0.42 -10.01 -8.00
N LEU A 55 -0.26 -8.77 -8.44
CA LEU A 55 0.41 -8.46 -9.71
C LEU A 55 1.87 -8.93 -9.73
N MET A 56 2.53 -8.93 -8.57
CA MET A 56 3.92 -9.34 -8.40
C MET A 56 4.08 -10.83 -8.07
N GLY A 57 3.02 -11.64 -8.26
CA GLY A 57 3.06 -13.09 -8.10
C GLY A 57 2.97 -13.60 -6.66
N THR A 58 2.57 -12.75 -5.70
CA THR A 58 2.36 -13.15 -4.30
C THR A 58 0.97 -12.73 -3.79
N SER A 59 0.69 -12.97 -2.52
CA SER A 59 -0.50 -12.43 -1.86
C SER A 59 -0.10 -11.64 -0.62
N TYR A 60 -0.91 -10.65 -0.25
CA TYR A 60 -0.74 -9.93 1.01
C TYR A 60 -0.66 -10.88 2.21
N THR A 61 -1.46 -11.95 2.20
CA THR A 61 -1.46 -12.95 3.28
C THR A 61 -0.12 -13.67 3.35
N ALA A 62 0.40 -14.16 2.21
CA ALA A 62 1.70 -14.82 2.15
C ALA A 62 2.84 -13.89 2.60
N ALA A 63 2.89 -12.67 2.06
CA ALA A 63 3.89 -11.66 2.44
C ALA A 63 3.83 -11.31 3.94
N ARG A 64 2.62 -11.24 4.50
CA ARG A 64 2.41 -11.01 5.94
C ARG A 64 2.87 -12.20 6.79
N GLU A 65 2.64 -13.43 6.36
CA GLU A 65 3.11 -14.62 7.09
C GLU A 65 4.64 -14.74 7.06
N VAL A 66 5.29 -14.42 5.94
CA VAL A 66 6.76 -14.30 5.86
C VAL A 66 7.26 -13.24 6.85
N SER A 67 6.57 -12.10 6.94
CA SER A 67 6.97 -11.06 7.89
C SER A 67 6.78 -11.51 9.35
N LYS A 68 5.70 -12.25 9.65
CA LYS A 68 5.49 -12.83 10.99
C LYS A 68 6.53 -13.86 11.38
N SER A 69 7.03 -14.66 10.44
CA SER A 69 8.05 -15.68 10.76
C SER A 69 9.35 -15.03 11.25
N PHE A 70 9.63 -13.80 10.81
CA PHE A 70 10.79 -13.03 11.25
C PHE A 70 10.51 -12.18 12.50
N PHE A 71 9.40 -11.45 12.55
CA PHE A 71 9.12 -10.46 13.60
C PHE A 71 8.32 -10.98 14.80
N GLY A 72 7.70 -12.17 14.69
CA GLY A 72 6.83 -12.75 15.72
C GLY A 72 5.36 -12.82 15.30
N LYS A 73 4.65 -13.87 15.73
CA LYS A 73 3.24 -14.14 15.37
C LYS A 73 2.27 -13.11 15.96
N GLU A 74 2.64 -12.50 17.08
CA GLU A 74 1.88 -11.49 17.82
C GLU A 74 1.99 -10.09 17.21
N LYS A 75 2.85 -9.88 16.21
CA LYS A 75 3.01 -8.57 15.57
C LYS A 75 1.88 -8.29 14.58
N HIS A 76 1.26 -7.11 14.75
CA HIS A 76 0.12 -6.69 13.92
C HIS A 76 0.46 -5.62 12.88
N LYS A 77 1.55 -4.86 13.08
CA LYS A 77 2.05 -3.84 12.16
C LYS A 77 3.36 -4.34 11.55
N LEU A 78 3.25 -5.03 10.43
CA LEU A 78 4.37 -5.71 9.79
C LEU A 78 4.72 -5.03 8.46
N PRO A 79 6.01 -4.92 8.11
CA PRO A 79 6.38 -4.59 6.74
C PRO A 79 5.77 -5.61 5.78
N ILE A 80 5.48 -5.18 4.57
CA ILE A 80 5.02 -6.05 3.49
C ILE A 80 5.96 -5.85 2.32
N ILE A 81 6.67 -6.92 1.96
CA ILE A 81 7.45 -6.97 0.73
C ILE A 81 6.48 -7.22 -0.43
N ILE A 82 6.42 -6.27 -1.36
CA ILE A 82 5.53 -6.29 -2.52
C ILE A 82 6.21 -6.98 -3.71
N ALA A 83 7.47 -6.63 -3.96
CA ALA A 83 8.26 -7.09 -5.10
C ALA A 83 9.75 -7.06 -4.80
N TYR A 84 10.54 -7.62 -5.70
CA TYR A 84 11.99 -7.44 -5.77
C TYR A 84 12.36 -6.96 -7.17
N ASP A 85 13.34 -6.07 -7.25
CA ASP A 85 13.98 -5.67 -8.50
C ASP A 85 15.50 -5.69 -8.31
N TYR A 86 16.20 -6.56 -9.03
CA TYR A 86 17.65 -6.82 -8.88
C TYR A 86 18.13 -6.99 -7.42
N GLY A 87 17.33 -7.66 -6.59
CA GLY A 87 17.64 -7.90 -5.17
C GLY A 87 17.24 -6.77 -4.22
N ILE A 88 16.73 -5.65 -4.74
CA ILE A 88 16.21 -4.54 -3.93
C ILE A 88 14.71 -4.78 -3.68
N PRO A 89 14.25 -4.84 -2.41
CA PRO A 89 12.85 -5.09 -2.12
C PRO A 89 12.02 -3.81 -2.17
N LEU A 90 10.84 -3.88 -2.78
CA LEU A 90 9.80 -2.86 -2.63
C LEU A 90 9.01 -3.16 -1.35
N VAL A 91 9.23 -2.39 -0.29
CA VAL A 91 8.64 -2.64 1.03
C VAL A 91 7.70 -1.52 1.44
N PHE A 92 6.54 -1.87 1.98
CA PHE A 92 5.61 -0.91 2.59
C PHE A 92 5.30 -1.25 4.05
N PHE A 93 5.30 -0.24 4.92
CA PHE A 93 4.98 -0.35 6.34
C PHE A 93 3.63 0.30 6.67
N PRO A 94 2.78 -0.36 7.46
CA PRO A 94 1.57 0.25 7.99
C PRO A 94 1.89 1.00 9.29
N ILE A 95 1.46 2.26 9.43
CA ILE A 95 1.68 3.04 10.67
C ILE A 95 0.65 2.70 11.76
N LEU A 96 -0.53 2.24 11.37
CA LEU A 96 -1.60 1.72 12.20
C LEU A 96 -1.86 0.24 11.88
N SER A 97 -2.91 -0.35 12.46
CA SER A 97 -3.35 -1.67 12.01
C SER A 97 -3.69 -1.64 10.51
N PRO A 98 -3.22 -2.60 9.69
CA PRO A 98 -3.58 -2.69 8.26
C PRO A 98 -5.09 -2.70 7.98
N ALA A 99 -5.90 -3.14 8.94
CA ALA A 99 -7.36 -3.16 8.84
C ALA A 99 -8.01 -1.82 9.18
N SER A 100 -7.28 -0.88 9.78
CA SER A 100 -7.79 0.44 10.12
C SER A 100 -8.07 1.25 8.84
N PRO A 101 -9.25 1.87 8.70
CA PRO A 101 -9.55 2.75 7.57
C PRO A 101 -8.66 4.00 7.53
N ASN A 102 -8.04 4.35 8.65
CA ASN A 102 -7.13 5.49 8.77
C ASN A 102 -5.65 5.09 8.61
N ASN A 103 -5.36 3.83 8.31
CA ASN A 103 -3.99 3.39 8.13
C ASN A 103 -3.35 4.01 6.89
N VAL A 104 -2.17 4.58 7.08
CA VAL A 104 -1.28 5.02 6.01
C VAL A 104 -0.22 3.94 5.79
N TRP A 105 0.16 3.75 4.53
CA TRP A 105 1.29 2.90 4.16
C TRP A 105 2.45 3.75 3.66
N VAL A 106 3.65 3.52 4.19
CA VAL A 106 4.88 4.26 3.83
C VAL A 106 5.85 3.29 3.18
N ALA A 107 6.45 3.67 2.06
CA ALA A 107 7.47 2.87 1.39
C ALA A 107 8.84 2.99 2.08
N LEU A 108 9.65 1.93 2.03
CA LEU A 108 11.09 2.00 2.31
C LEU A 108 11.80 2.56 1.07
N HIS A 109 12.59 3.62 1.23
CA HIS A 109 13.46 4.19 0.20
C HIS A 109 14.86 4.39 0.75
#